data_AF-B9VA75-F1
#
_entry.id   AF-B9VA75-F1
#
_cell.length_a   1.000
_cell.length_b   1.000
_cell.length_c   1.000
_cell.angle_alpha   90.00
_cell.angle_beta   90.00
_cell.angle_gamma   90.00
#
_symmetry.space_group_name_H-M   'P 1'
#
loop_
_entity.id
_entity.type
_entity.pdbx_description
1 polymer ?
#
loop_
_entity_poly.entity_id
_entity_poly.type
_entity_poly.pdbx_seq_one_letter_code
_entity_poly.pdbx_strand_id
1 'polypeptide(L)'
;FPRYQIGESLLASVLSTLRVSGAYDAVAAHGFQIKRGGHFQWQDDNWLLDWSKLVDAEAWSWQVQRDVFDDLLLRNAAEQGAQVIEQATVTNVLFDGDRPTAVEWTVAGDDRVHTTEFDFLVDASGRAGVLAKHQVIGRQQHPAFRNVAVWSYWEGAHLHPDSPEGAINVVSTPEGGWYWVIP
;
A
#
# COMPACT_ATOMS: atom_id res chain seq x y z
N PHE A 1 -6.56 -13.15 3.37
CA PHE A 1 -6.68 -11.93 4.18
C PHE A 1 -7.35 -12.28 5.50
N PRO A 2 -7.12 -11.49 6.56
CA PRO A 2 -6.14 -10.41 6.63
C PRO A 2 -4.69 -10.92 6.47
N ARG A 3 -3.76 -10.07 6.05
CA ARG A 3 -2.32 -10.39 5.99
C ARG A 3 -1.47 -9.17 6.25
N TYR A 4 -0.33 -9.37 6.90
CA TYR A 4 0.63 -8.29 7.15
C TYR A 4 1.15 -7.66 5.84
N GLN A 5 1.33 -6.34 5.85
CA GLN A 5 1.99 -5.57 4.79
C GLN A 5 2.46 -4.22 5.34
N ILE A 6 3.68 -3.78 5.01
CA ILE A 6 4.15 -2.44 5.39
C ILE A 6 3.57 -1.34 4.47
N GLY A 7 3.42 -0.13 5.02
CA GLY A 7 3.02 1.08 4.30
C GLY A 7 1.69 1.64 4.82
N GLU A 8 1.69 2.14 6.05
CA GLU A 8 0.49 2.59 6.77
C GLU A 8 0.08 4.05 6.47
N SER A 9 0.98 4.90 5.98
CA SER A 9 0.71 6.34 5.88
C SER A 9 0.12 6.77 4.54
N LEU A 10 -1.18 7.06 4.50
CA LEU A 10 -1.86 7.43 3.27
C LEU A 10 -1.77 8.93 2.96
N LEU A 11 -1.86 9.30 1.69
CA LEU A 11 -1.96 10.70 1.25
C LEU A 11 -3.43 11.10 1.07
N ALA A 12 -3.75 12.40 1.17
CA ALA A 12 -5.12 12.91 1.01
C ALA A 12 -5.77 12.53 -0.34
N SER A 13 -4.97 12.27 -1.38
CA SER A 13 -5.45 11.78 -2.67
C SER A 13 -6.18 10.44 -2.59
N VAL A 14 -5.94 9.63 -1.55
CA VAL A 14 -6.61 8.34 -1.37
C VAL A 14 -8.11 8.49 -1.19
N LEU A 15 -8.59 9.59 -0.61
CA LEU A 15 -10.01 9.81 -0.34
C LEU A 15 -10.82 9.79 -1.64
N SER A 16 -10.32 10.47 -2.68
CA SER A 16 -10.96 10.49 -3.99
C SER A 16 -10.94 9.10 -4.65
N THR A 17 -9.83 8.37 -4.55
CA THR A 17 -9.72 7.00 -5.07
C THR A 17 -10.72 6.06 -4.40
N LEU A 18 -10.87 6.15 -3.08
CA LEU A 18 -11.81 5.32 -2.31
C LEU A 18 -13.27 5.64 -2.63
N ARG A 19 -13.59 6.90 -2.91
CA ARG A 19 -14.94 7.30 -3.35
C ARG A 19 -15.26 6.72 -4.72
N VAL A 20 -14.32 6.79 -5.66
CA VAL A 20 -14.50 6.21 -7.00
C VAL A 20 -14.59 4.68 -6.93
N SER A 21 -13.85 4.03 -6.03
CA SER A 21 -13.89 2.57 -5.86
C SER A 21 -15.09 2.08 -5.03
N GLY A 22 -15.93 2.96 -4.49
CA GLY A 22 -17.03 2.60 -3.57
C GLY A 22 -16.59 2.17 -2.16
N ALA A 23 -15.29 2.09 -1.88
CA ALA A 23 -14.76 1.60 -0.60
C ALA A 23 -14.74 2.66 0.52
N TYR A 24 -15.03 3.92 0.20
CA TYR A 24 -14.88 5.04 1.13
C TYR A 24 -15.62 4.82 2.45
N ASP A 25 -16.91 4.49 2.39
CA ASP A 25 -17.74 4.37 3.60
C ASP A 25 -17.27 3.23 4.49
N ALA A 26 -16.88 2.09 3.91
CA ALA A 26 -16.36 0.95 4.66
C ALA A 26 -15.04 1.28 5.37
N VAL A 27 -14.13 1.99 4.69
CA VAL A 27 -12.85 2.44 5.28
C VAL A 27 -13.09 3.50 6.36
N ALA A 28 -13.96 4.47 6.10
CA ALA A 28 -14.29 5.54 7.05
C ALA A 28 -14.94 5.00 8.32
N ALA A 29 -15.82 4.00 8.20
CA ALA A 29 -16.49 3.35 9.33
C ALA A 29 -15.54 2.59 10.27
N HIS A 30 -14.35 2.18 9.79
CA HIS A 30 -13.37 1.49 10.64
C HIS A 30 -12.79 2.39 11.74
N GLY A 31 -12.70 3.71 11.49
CA GLY A 31 -12.18 4.65 12.48
C GLY A 31 -10.66 4.66 12.60
N PHE A 32 -9.94 4.49 11.48
CA PHE A 32 -8.48 4.67 11.44
C PHE A 32 -8.05 6.06 11.94
N GLN A 33 -6.81 6.16 12.42
CA GLN A 33 -6.21 7.41 12.88
C GLN A 33 -6.24 8.47 11.77
N ILE A 34 -6.82 9.63 12.05
CA ILE A 34 -6.86 10.77 11.14
C ILE A 34 -5.44 11.36 11.03
N LYS A 35 -5.03 11.68 9.80
CA LYS A 35 -3.76 12.29 9.44
C LYS A 35 -4.02 13.63 8.76
N ARG A 36 -3.52 14.72 9.33
CA ARG A 36 -3.61 16.08 8.77
C ARG A 36 -2.27 16.64 8.26
N GLY A 37 -1.26 15.80 8.10
CA GLY A 37 0.02 16.28 7.60
C GLY A 37 1.22 15.37 7.79
N GLY A 38 2.38 16.03 7.84
CA GLY A 38 3.68 15.44 8.16
C GLY A 38 4.56 16.43 8.91
N HIS A 39 5.46 15.93 9.74
CA HIS A 39 6.51 16.71 10.38
C HIS A 39 7.87 16.12 9.97
N PHE A 40 8.74 16.96 9.45
CA PHE A 40 10.01 16.55 8.88
C PHE A 40 11.15 17.25 9.62
N GLN A 41 12.07 16.45 10.16
CA GLN A 41 13.36 16.91 10.66
C GLN A 41 14.43 16.32 9.75
N TRP A 42 15.09 17.16 8.97
CA TRP A 42 16.08 16.72 8.00
C TRP A 42 17.37 17.50 8.17
N GLN A 43 18.36 16.86 8.81
CA GLN A 43 19.57 17.51 9.29
C GLN A 43 19.21 18.73 10.15
N ASP A 44 19.69 19.92 9.76
CA ASP A 44 19.39 21.17 10.46
C ASP A 44 18.03 21.78 10.09
N ASP A 45 17.38 21.26 9.06
CA ASP A 45 16.09 21.77 8.58
C ASP A 45 14.92 21.11 9.33
N ASN A 46 13.91 21.92 9.65
CA ASN A 46 12.64 21.47 10.20
C ASN A 46 11.49 22.11 9.43
N TRP A 47 10.55 21.30 8.95
CA TRP A 47 9.34 21.81 8.32
C TRP A 47 8.09 20.97 8.61
N LEU A 48 6.98 21.68 8.59
CA LEU A 48 5.65 21.15 8.78
C LEU A 48 4.91 21.12 7.44
N LEU A 49 4.37 19.95 7.11
CA LEU A 49 3.34 19.82 6.10
C LEU A 49 1.97 19.87 6.78
N ASP A 50 1.59 21.03 7.30
CA ASP A 50 0.25 21.26 7.84
C ASP A 50 -0.74 21.47 6.69
N TRP A 51 -1.48 20.40 6.33
CA TRP A 51 -2.35 20.44 5.16
C TRP A 51 -3.51 21.43 5.30
N SER A 52 -3.93 21.73 6.53
CA SER A 52 -4.97 22.73 6.78
C SER A 52 -4.56 24.14 6.33
N LYS A 53 -3.25 24.41 6.31
CA LYS A 53 -2.66 25.70 5.90
C LYS A 53 -2.13 25.68 4.46
N LEU A 54 -1.66 24.52 4.00
CA LEU A 54 -0.94 24.39 2.72
C LEU A 54 -1.83 23.93 1.57
N VAL A 55 -2.94 23.25 1.85
CA VAL A 55 -3.79 22.61 0.84
C VAL A 55 -5.22 23.14 0.94
N ASP A 56 -5.91 22.78 2.01
CA ASP A 56 -7.30 23.17 2.30
C ASP A 56 -7.56 22.93 3.79
N ALA A 57 -8.38 23.74 4.45
CA ALA A 57 -8.67 23.63 5.89
C ALA A 57 -9.21 22.24 6.27
N GLU A 58 -9.92 21.59 5.35
CA GLU A 58 -10.50 20.26 5.51
C GLU A 58 -9.66 19.15 4.86
N ALA A 59 -8.40 19.42 4.54
CA ALA A 59 -7.49 18.39 4.01
C ALA A 59 -7.04 17.42 5.12
N TRP A 60 -7.32 16.14 4.92
CA TRP A 60 -6.93 15.05 5.82
C TRP A 60 -6.82 13.71 5.07
N SER A 61 -6.34 12.67 5.76
CA SER A 61 -6.21 11.28 5.30
C SER A 61 -6.19 10.34 6.50
N TRP A 62 -5.80 9.08 6.32
CA TRP A 62 -5.63 8.09 7.40
C TRP A 62 -4.19 7.58 7.54
N GLN A 63 -3.84 7.19 8.77
CA GLN A 63 -2.84 6.18 9.04
C GLN A 63 -3.59 4.85 9.24
N VAL A 64 -3.21 3.80 8.51
CA VAL A 64 -3.99 2.56 8.45
C VAL A 64 -3.20 1.35 8.89
N GLN A 65 -3.85 0.44 9.62
CA GLN A 65 -3.35 -0.92 9.77
C GLN A 65 -3.61 -1.67 8.46
N ARG A 66 -2.55 -2.09 7.78
CA ARG A 66 -2.63 -2.54 6.39
C ARG A 66 -3.33 -3.87 6.16
N ASP A 67 -3.24 -4.77 7.11
CA ASP A 67 -3.94 -6.05 7.06
C ASP A 67 -5.46 -5.87 7.09
N VAL A 68 -5.95 -4.91 7.87
CA VAL A 68 -7.36 -4.51 7.93
C VAL A 68 -7.75 -3.68 6.71
N PHE A 69 -6.97 -2.65 6.38
CA PHE A 69 -7.27 -1.77 5.24
C PHE A 69 -7.37 -2.55 3.93
N ASP A 70 -6.39 -3.42 3.65
CA ASP A 70 -6.40 -4.19 2.42
C ASP A 70 -7.54 -5.24 2.41
N ASP A 71 -7.93 -5.81 3.56
CA ASP A 71 -9.09 -6.71 3.63
C ASP A 71 -10.39 -5.95 3.33
N LEU A 72 -10.59 -4.76 3.92
CA LEU A 72 -11.76 -3.91 3.62
C LEU A 72 -11.88 -3.62 2.12
N LEU A 73 -10.77 -3.29 1.46
CA LEU A 73 -10.76 -3.06 0.01
C LEU A 73 -11.11 -4.32 -0.79
N LEU A 74 -10.58 -5.47 -0.39
CA LEU A 74 -10.82 -6.74 -1.06
C LEU A 74 -12.26 -7.21 -0.90
N ARG A 75 -12.84 -7.08 0.31
CA ARG A 75 -14.24 -7.40 0.59
C ARG A 75 -15.17 -6.48 -0.20
N ASN A 76 -14.89 -5.17 -0.21
CA ASN A 76 -15.64 -4.22 -1.02
C ASN A 76 -15.62 -4.59 -2.52
N ALA A 77 -14.47 -5.02 -3.06
CA ALA A 77 -14.41 -5.48 -4.45
C ALA A 77 -15.28 -6.74 -4.68
N ALA A 78 -15.28 -7.69 -3.74
CA ALA A 78 -16.11 -8.88 -3.80
C ALA A 78 -17.62 -8.56 -3.73
N GLU A 79 -18.01 -7.63 -2.86
CA GLU A 79 -19.39 -7.14 -2.73
C GLU A 79 -19.87 -6.43 -4.00
N GLN A 80 -18.97 -5.81 -4.74
CA GLN A 80 -19.24 -5.22 -6.05
C GLN A 80 -19.23 -6.23 -7.21
N GLY A 81 -19.06 -7.52 -6.91
CA GLY A 81 -19.20 -8.62 -7.87
C GLY A 81 -17.88 -9.17 -8.41
N ALA A 82 -16.73 -8.72 -7.92
CA ALA A 82 -15.45 -9.34 -8.28
C ALA A 82 -15.35 -10.74 -7.67
N GLN A 83 -14.98 -11.74 -8.48
CA GLN A 83 -14.62 -13.05 -7.94
C GLN A 83 -13.25 -12.97 -7.27
N VAL A 84 -13.22 -13.18 -5.95
CA VAL A 84 -11.99 -13.19 -5.16
C VAL A 84 -11.65 -14.62 -4.78
N ILE A 85 -10.43 -15.05 -5.10
CA ILE A 85 -9.89 -16.35 -4.73
C ILE A 85 -8.68 -16.13 -3.83
N GLU A 86 -8.84 -16.45 -2.54
CA GLU A 86 -7.78 -16.30 -1.54
C GLU A 86 -6.97 -17.59 -1.40
N GLN A 87 -5.78 -17.49 -0.77
CA GLN A 87 -4.82 -18.60 -0.69
C GLN A 87 -4.38 -19.14 -2.07
N ALA A 88 -4.61 -18.36 -3.13
CA ALA A 88 -4.23 -18.68 -4.49
C ALA A 88 -2.91 -18.00 -4.88
N THR A 89 -2.02 -18.73 -5.54
CA THR A 89 -0.76 -18.19 -6.06
C THR A 89 -0.66 -18.44 -7.55
N VAL A 90 -0.54 -17.38 -8.34
CA VAL A 90 -0.20 -17.48 -9.77
C VAL A 90 1.25 -17.95 -9.90
N THR A 91 1.44 -19.06 -10.59
CA THR A 91 2.74 -19.70 -10.81
C THR A 91 3.27 -19.50 -12.23
N ASN A 92 2.37 -19.29 -13.19
CA ASN A 92 2.75 -19.10 -14.58
C ASN A 92 1.74 -18.21 -15.34
N VAL A 93 2.22 -17.53 -16.37
CA VAL A 93 1.39 -16.79 -17.33
C VAL A 93 1.63 -17.39 -18.71
N LEU A 94 0.55 -17.81 -19.37
CA LEU A 94 0.57 -18.43 -20.68
C LEU A 94 0.36 -17.36 -21.76
N PHE A 95 1.11 -17.51 -22.85
CA PHE A 95 1.14 -16.55 -23.95
C PHE A 95 0.81 -17.22 -25.28
N ASP A 96 0.08 -16.48 -26.12
CA ASP A 96 -0.02 -16.72 -27.56
C ASP A 96 0.74 -15.59 -28.28
N GLY A 97 1.94 -15.90 -28.79
CA GLY A 97 2.90 -14.88 -29.21
C GLY A 97 3.29 -13.96 -28.04
N ASP A 98 3.05 -12.65 -28.22
CA ASP A 98 3.31 -11.63 -27.19
C ASP A 98 2.09 -11.32 -26.31
N ARG A 99 0.94 -11.97 -26.55
CA ARG A 99 -0.31 -11.71 -25.82
C ARG A 99 -0.48 -12.71 -24.67
N PRO A 100 -0.67 -12.27 -23.41
CA PRO A 100 -1.09 -13.17 -22.34
C PRO A 100 -2.53 -13.60 -22.55
N THR A 101 -2.80 -14.89 -22.41
CA THR A 101 -4.12 -15.49 -22.68
C THR A 101 -4.69 -16.29 -21.51
N ALA A 102 -3.82 -16.82 -20.65
CA ALA A 102 -4.22 -17.56 -19.46
C ALA A 102 -3.18 -17.47 -18.33
N VAL A 103 -3.59 -17.84 -17.13
CA VAL A 103 -2.70 -18.02 -15.97
C VAL A 103 -2.84 -19.42 -15.41
N GLU A 104 -1.74 -19.95 -14.91
CA GLU A 104 -1.73 -21.15 -14.07
C GLU A 104 -1.52 -20.73 -12.62
N TRP A 105 -2.31 -21.31 -11.71
CA TRP A 105 -2.28 -20.97 -10.30
C TRP A 105 -2.61 -22.17 -9.42
N THR A 106 -2.14 -22.14 -8.17
CA THR A 106 -2.38 -23.18 -7.16
C THR A 106 -3.11 -22.61 -5.96
N VAL A 107 -3.76 -23.46 -5.17
CA VAL A 107 -4.41 -23.09 -3.90
C VAL A 107 -3.69 -23.79 -2.75
N ALA A 108 -3.46 -23.10 -1.64
CA ALA A 108 -2.84 -23.73 -0.47
C ALA A 108 -3.65 -24.94 0.01
N GLY A 109 -3.01 -26.10 0.11
CA GLY A 109 -3.65 -27.36 0.51
C GLY A 109 -4.35 -28.11 -0.64
N ASP A 110 -4.27 -27.62 -1.87
CA ASP A 110 -4.68 -28.33 -3.09
C ASP A 110 -3.44 -28.57 -3.97
N ASP A 111 -3.22 -29.83 -4.34
CA ASP A 111 -2.09 -30.22 -5.21
C ASP A 111 -2.38 -29.96 -6.71
N ARG A 112 -3.59 -29.50 -7.04
CA ARG A 112 -3.98 -29.21 -8.43
C ARG A 112 -3.45 -27.87 -8.89
N VAL A 113 -3.01 -27.85 -10.16
CA VAL A 113 -2.81 -26.62 -10.91
C VAL A 113 -4.11 -26.28 -11.63
N HIS A 114 -4.58 -25.06 -11.42
CA HIS A 114 -5.76 -24.50 -12.06
C HIS A 114 -5.31 -23.61 -13.22
N THR A 115 -6.08 -23.61 -14.32
CA THR A 115 -5.85 -22.73 -15.47
C THR A 115 -7.06 -21.84 -15.68
N THR A 116 -6.83 -20.55 -15.87
CA THR A 116 -7.90 -19.58 -16.13
C THR A 116 -7.54 -18.71 -17.32
N GLU A 117 -8.39 -18.74 -18.34
CA GLU A 117 -8.30 -17.89 -19.52
C GLU A 117 -8.88 -16.49 -19.25
N PHE A 118 -8.35 -15.49 -19.94
CA PHE A 118 -8.80 -14.11 -19.80
C PHE A 118 -8.56 -13.29 -21.08
N ASP A 119 -9.28 -12.18 -21.21
CA ASP A 119 -9.04 -11.20 -22.27
C ASP A 119 -7.96 -10.19 -21.92
N PHE A 120 -7.90 -9.81 -20.63
CA PHE A 120 -7.00 -8.78 -20.10
C PHE A 120 -6.38 -9.25 -18.79
N LEU A 121 -5.12 -8.86 -18.58
CA LEU A 121 -4.36 -9.15 -17.36
C LEU A 121 -3.88 -7.85 -16.71
N VAL A 122 -4.13 -7.72 -15.41
CA VAL A 122 -3.58 -6.65 -14.57
C VAL A 122 -2.68 -7.29 -13.52
N ASP A 123 -1.37 -7.03 -13.59
CA ASP A 123 -0.43 -7.48 -12.55
C ASP A 123 -0.43 -6.51 -11.37
N ALA A 124 -1.20 -6.86 -10.34
CA ALA A 124 -1.26 -6.17 -9.05
C ALA A 124 -0.46 -6.90 -7.95
N SER A 125 0.53 -7.73 -8.31
CA SER A 125 1.29 -8.57 -7.36
C SER A 125 2.32 -7.80 -6.49
N GLY A 126 2.40 -6.48 -6.64
CA GLY A 126 3.31 -5.62 -5.89
C GLY A 126 4.78 -5.99 -6.13
N ARG A 127 5.56 -6.14 -5.05
CA ARG A 127 7.00 -6.44 -5.14
C ARG A 127 7.29 -7.82 -5.74
N ALA A 128 6.33 -8.75 -5.72
CA ALA A 128 6.49 -10.07 -6.31
C ALA A 128 6.72 -9.97 -7.82
N GLY A 129 6.06 -9.02 -8.49
CA GLY A 129 6.25 -8.68 -9.90
C GLY A 129 6.15 -9.90 -10.81
N VAL A 130 4.99 -10.55 -10.84
CA VAL A 130 4.75 -11.79 -11.59
C VAL A 130 5.15 -11.62 -13.06
N LEU A 131 4.66 -10.60 -13.77
CA LEU A 131 5.01 -10.37 -15.17
C LEU A 131 6.49 -10.01 -15.37
N ALA A 132 7.09 -9.32 -14.39
CA ALA A 132 8.52 -9.01 -14.45
C ALA A 132 9.40 -10.26 -14.30
N LYS A 133 8.99 -11.24 -13.50
CA LYS A 133 9.68 -12.53 -13.38
C LYS A 133 9.58 -13.37 -14.65
N HIS A 134 8.45 -13.30 -15.35
CA HIS A 134 8.27 -13.92 -16.66
C HIS A 134 8.96 -13.15 -17.80
N GLN A 135 9.77 -12.14 -17.49
CA GLN A 135 10.52 -11.30 -18.45
C GLN A 135 9.66 -10.56 -19.49
N VAL A 136 8.35 -10.46 -19.23
CA VAL A 136 7.40 -9.71 -20.06
C VAL A 136 7.66 -8.21 -19.92
N ILE A 137 8.06 -7.78 -18.72
CA ILE A 137 8.39 -6.39 -18.39
C ILE A 137 9.72 -6.36 -17.66
N GLY A 138 10.70 -5.64 -18.20
CA GLY A 138 12.00 -5.46 -17.55
C GLY A 138 11.88 -4.64 -16.26
N ARG A 139 12.20 -5.23 -15.10
CA ARG A 139 12.34 -4.49 -13.84
C ARG A 139 13.79 -4.07 -13.62
N GLN A 140 14.03 -2.76 -13.55
CA GLN A 140 15.35 -2.19 -13.29
C GLN A 140 15.39 -1.50 -11.92
N GLN A 141 16.45 -1.75 -11.15
CA GLN A 141 16.66 -1.06 -9.88
C GLN A 141 17.26 0.33 -10.12
N HIS A 142 16.66 1.34 -9.50
CA HIS A 142 17.20 2.70 -9.56
C HIS A 142 18.50 2.79 -8.73
N PRO A 143 19.62 3.27 -9.29
CA PRO A 143 20.91 3.25 -8.59
C PRO A 143 20.94 4.11 -7.32
N ALA A 144 20.14 5.19 -7.27
CA ALA A 144 20.07 6.08 -6.12
C ALA A 144 19.19 5.57 -4.96
N PHE A 145 18.30 4.60 -5.19
CA PHE A 145 17.30 4.16 -4.19
C PHE A 145 17.54 2.73 -3.72
N ARG A 146 18.81 2.37 -3.51
CA ARG A 146 19.24 1.06 -3.02
C ARG A 146 19.21 0.98 -1.49
N ASN A 147 18.09 1.40 -0.93
CA ASN A 147 17.89 1.50 0.52
C ASN A 147 17.32 0.20 1.09
N VAL A 148 17.63 -0.06 2.35
CA VAL A 148 17.02 -1.14 3.14
C VAL A 148 16.27 -0.50 4.30
N ALA A 149 15.06 -0.99 4.56
CA ALA A 149 14.27 -0.57 5.70
C ALA A 149 14.23 -1.71 6.74
N VAL A 150 14.30 -1.34 8.02
CA VAL A 150 14.05 -2.20 9.18
C VAL A 150 13.05 -1.48 10.05
N TRP A 151 12.02 -2.19 10.52
CA TRP A 151 10.90 -1.57 11.23
C TRP A 151 10.30 -2.54 12.25
N SER A 152 9.54 -1.99 13.20
CA SER A 152 8.77 -2.71 14.21
C SER A 152 7.66 -1.80 14.74
N TYR A 153 6.76 -2.36 15.55
CA TYR A 153 5.68 -1.63 16.23
C TYR A 153 6.05 -1.36 17.69
N TRP A 154 5.56 -0.24 18.21
CA TRP A 154 5.85 0.23 19.56
C TRP A 154 4.56 0.76 20.20
N GLU A 155 4.37 0.47 21.49
CA GLU A 155 3.30 1.04 22.31
C GLU A 155 3.84 2.18 23.18
N GLY A 156 3.02 3.21 23.43
CA GLY A 156 3.41 4.35 24.26
C GLY A 156 4.39 5.33 23.61
N ALA A 157 4.58 5.25 22.29
CA ALA A 157 5.32 6.25 21.53
C ALA A 157 4.51 7.54 21.37
N HIS A 158 5.21 8.66 21.21
CA HIS A 158 4.61 9.97 21.00
C HIS A 158 5.21 10.63 19.76
N LEU A 159 4.38 11.38 19.03
CA LEU A 159 4.85 12.24 17.95
C LEU A 159 5.55 13.48 18.52
N HIS A 160 6.32 14.15 17.66
CA HIS A 160 6.87 15.46 17.98
C HIS A 160 5.74 16.43 18.37
N PRO A 161 5.90 17.27 19.42
CA PRO A 161 4.82 18.13 19.94
C PRO A 161 4.20 19.08 18.91
N ASP A 162 4.99 19.52 17.93
CA ASP A 162 4.53 20.43 16.87
C ASP A 162 3.87 19.71 15.68
N SER A 163 3.73 18.38 15.74
CA SER A 163 3.12 17.60 14.67
C SER A 163 1.65 17.96 14.49
N PRO A 164 1.17 18.15 13.23
CA PRO A 164 -0.26 18.16 12.95
C PRO A 164 -0.92 16.85 13.41
N GLU A 165 -2.23 16.88 13.62
CA GLU A 165 -3.01 15.72 14.07
C GLU A 165 -2.67 14.45 13.27
N GLY A 166 -2.25 13.41 13.99
CA GLY A 166 -1.87 12.10 13.45
C GLY A 166 -0.86 12.14 12.29
N ALA A 167 -0.06 13.20 12.18
CA ALA A 167 0.94 13.34 11.16
C ALA A 167 1.98 12.21 11.20
N ILE A 168 2.54 11.87 10.05
CA ILE A 168 3.77 11.09 10.00
C ILE A 168 4.94 11.98 10.47
N ASN A 169 5.83 11.46 11.31
CA ASN A 169 7.12 12.10 11.56
C ASN A 169 8.19 11.42 10.71
N VAL A 170 8.98 12.20 9.99
CA VAL A 170 10.10 11.72 9.18
C VAL A 170 11.35 12.43 9.67
N VAL A 171 12.31 11.66 10.16
CA VAL A 171 13.49 12.23 10.82
C VAL A 171 14.75 11.62 10.24
N SER A 172 15.64 12.44 9.68
CA SER A 172 16.93 11.99 9.15
C SER A 172 17.90 11.60 10.26
N THR A 173 18.86 10.73 9.95
CA THR A 173 20.00 10.45 10.83
C THR A 173 21.27 11.16 10.32
N PRO A 174 22.23 11.48 11.21
CA PRO A 174 23.50 12.09 10.80
C PRO A 174 24.28 11.28 9.77
N GLU A 175 24.11 9.95 9.76
CA GLU A 175 24.78 9.01 8.87
C GLU A 175 24.14 8.92 7.47
N GLY A 176 23.11 9.73 7.19
CA GLY A 176 22.43 9.78 5.89
C GLY A 176 21.24 8.82 5.76
N GLY A 177 20.79 8.23 6.87
CA GLY A 177 19.54 7.47 6.95
C GLY A 177 18.34 8.35 7.31
N TRP A 178 17.19 7.72 7.53
CA TRP A 178 16.02 8.35 8.14
C TRP A 178 15.10 7.28 8.75
N TYR A 179 14.25 7.68 9.68
CA TYR A 179 13.21 6.84 10.25
C TYR A 179 11.84 7.53 10.14
N TRP A 180 10.78 6.72 10.18
CA TRP A 180 9.42 7.20 10.27
C TRP A 180 8.80 6.86 11.62
N VAL A 181 7.88 7.71 12.08
CA VAL A 181 6.93 7.42 13.14
C VAL A 181 5.54 7.63 12.57
N ILE A 182 4.76 6.56 12.52
CA ILE A 182 3.38 6.55 12.05
C ILE A 182 2.53 6.12 13.24
N PRO A 183 1.62 6.97 13.73
CA PRO A 183 0.72 6.62 14.84
C PRO A 183 -0.40 5.68 14.36
#